data_AF-A0A7V2TPZ3-F1
#
_entry.id   AF-A0A7V2TPZ3-F1
#
_cell.length_a   1.000
_cell.length_b   1.000
_cell.length_c   1.000
_cell.angle_alpha   90.00
_cell.angle_beta   90.00
_cell.angle_gamma   90.00
#
_symmetry.space_group_name_H-M   'P 1'
#
loop_
_entity.id
_entity.type
_entity.pdbx_description
1 polymer ?
#
loop_
_entity_poly.entity_id
_entity_poly.type
_entity_poly.pdbx_seq_one_letter_code
_entity_poly.pdbx_strand_id
1 'polypeptide(L)'
;EPLTLVLGEGVFLPGFEAGIEGMSAGEIRDFVIAPEEAFGPVVEEMIQEVGIEAFGPDAHVEVGQTYTFDDPSGMTEGRLFLRVVAVDGDRVVLDANHPLAGEPLRCQIKLLSIADEAPEA
;
A
#
# COMPACT_ATOMS: atom_id res chain seq x y z
N GLU A 1 16.55 -4.34 -6.71
CA GLU A 1 17.50 -3.21 -6.71
C GLU A 1 17.47 -2.56 -5.32
N PRO A 2 18.53 -1.85 -4.87
CA PRO A 2 18.50 -1.17 -3.58
C PRO A 2 17.53 0.01 -3.61
N LEU A 3 16.74 0.16 -2.54
CA LEU A 3 15.88 1.32 -2.32
C LEU A 3 16.71 2.42 -1.68
N THR A 4 16.65 3.63 -2.25
CA THR A 4 17.20 4.84 -1.64
C THR A 4 16.03 5.67 -1.11
N LEU A 5 16.13 6.09 0.15
CA LEU A 5 15.14 6.96 0.79
C LEU A 5 15.84 7.97 1.69
N VAL A 6 15.19 9.09 1.94
CA VAL A 6 15.62 10.10 2.91
C VAL A 6 14.78 9.93 4.17
N LEU A 7 15.44 9.74 5.30
CA LEU A 7 14.76 9.56 6.58
C LEU A 7 14.18 10.87 7.10
N GLY A 8 12.94 10.82 7.62
CA GLY A 8 12.28 11.96 8.23
C GLY A 8 11.51 12.86 7.27
N GLU A 9 11.46 12.56 5.96
CA GLU A 9 10.58 13.27 5.02
C GLU A 9 9.13 12.77 5.09
N GLY A 10 8.87 11.61 5.72
CA GLY A 10 7.53 11.03 5.79
C GLY A 10 7.01 10.58 4.42
N VAL A 11 7.92 10.39 3.46
CA VAL A 11 7.63 9.92 2.09
C VAL A 11 7.44 8.40 2.08
N PHE A 12 7.94 7.70 3.10
CA PHE A 12 7.82 6.25 3.23
C PHE A 12 6.99 5.85 4.46
N LEU A 13 6.83 4.54 4.68
CA LEU A 13 6.03 4.00 5.78
C LEU A 13 6.60 4.46 7.13
N PRO A 14 5.80 5.09 8.03
CA PRO A 14 6.28 5.58 9.32
C PRO A 14 6.98 4.50 10.16
N GLY A 15 6.41 3.30 10.20
CA GLY A 15 7.01 2.19 10.95
C GLY A 15 8.26 1.61 10.30
N PHE A 16 8.44 1.82 8.99
CA PHE A 16 9.70 1.48 8.32
C PHE A 16 10.79 2.46 8.72
N GLU A 17 10.53 3.77 8.64
CA GLU A 17 11.49 4.81 9.05
C GLU A 17 11.91 4.60 10.52
N ALA A 18 10.95 4.37 11.42
CA ALA A 18 11.23 4.06 12.82
C ALA A 18 12.04 2.77 13.00
N GLY A 19 11.75 1.72 12.22
CA GLY A 19 12.45 0.45 12.29
C GLY A 19 13.91 0.50 11.84
N ILE A 20 14.26 1.42 10.94
CA ILE A 20 15.63 1.59 10.44
C ILE A 20 16.42 2.67 11.20
N GLU A 21 15.75 3.45 12.06
CA GLU A 21 16.40 4.46 12.88
C GLU A 21 17.52 3.84 13.73
N GLY A 22 18.66 4.54 13.79
CA GLY A 22 19.84 4.11 14.53
C GLY A 22 20.59 2.90 13.95
N MET A 23 20.25 2.42 12.75
CA MET A 23 21.04 1.39 12.07
C MET A 23 22.41 1.90 11.62
N SER A 24 23.38 0.99 11.61
CA SER A 24 24.70 1.24 11.01
C SER A 24 24.80 0.63 9.61
N ALA A 25 25.59 1.25 8.72
CA ALA A 25 25.84 0.68 7.39
C ALA A 25 26.41 -0.75 7.50
N GLY A 26 25.86 -1.68 6.72
CA GLY A 26 26.16 -3.11 6.75
C GLY A 26 25.30 -3.94 7.71
N GLU A 27 24.53 -3.30 8.61
CA GLU A 27 23.63 -3.99 9.53
C GLU A 27 22.46 -4.64 8.80
N ILE A 28 22.07 -5.83 9.27
CA ILE A 28 20.83 -6.51 8.90
C ILE A 28 19.90 -6.46 10.09
N ARG A 29 18.65 -6.06 9.86
CA ARG A 29 17.64 -5.97 10.91
C ARG A 29 16.33 -6.57 10.44
N ASP A 30 15.71 -7.31 11.36
CA ASP A 30 14.39 -7.89 11.19
C ASP A 30 13.44 -7.21 12.18
N PHE A 31 12.32 -6.69 11.70
CA PHE A 31 11.30 -6.07 12.53
C PHE A 31 9.91 -6.21 11.92
N VAL A 32 8.89 -6.00 12.74
CA VAL A 32 7.49 -6.06 12.32
C VAL A 32 6.88 -4.69 12.50
N ILE A 33 6.21 -4.22 11.46
CA ILE A 33 5.48 -2.96 11.44
C ILE A 33 4.00 -3.27 11.64
N ALA A 34 3.36 -2.57 12.58
CA ALA A 34 1.92 -2.68 12.78
C ALA A 34 1.16 -2.13 11.56
N PRO A 35 -0.05 -2.64 11.24
CA PRO A 35 -0.80 -2.16 10.07
C PRO A 35 -0.96 -0.63 10.04
N GLU A 36 -1.20 0.00 11.19
CA GLU A 36 -1.39 1.45 11.34
C GLU A 36 -0.16 2.28 10.95
N GLU A 37 1.03 1.67 11.04
CA GLU A 37 2.32 2.29 10.70
C GLU A 37 2.86 1.83 9.34
N ALA A 38 2.12 0.94 8.65
CA ALA A 38 2.38 0.47 7.30
C ALA A 38 1.26 0.94 6.35
N PHE A 39 0.37 0.04 5.94
CA PHE A 39 -0.67 0.30 4.92
C PHE A 39 -2.02 0.73 5.49
N GLY A 40 -2.07 1.02 6.79
CA GLY A 40 -3.27 1.38 7.52
C GLY A 40 -4.13 0.16 7.92
N PRO A 41 -5.14 0.39 8.76
CA PRO A 41 -6.17 -0.61 9.02
C PRO A 41 -7.09 -0.78 7.81
N VAL A 42 -7.85 -1.87 7.78
CA VAL A 42 -8.99 -1.99 6.87
C VAL A 42 -10.03 -0.93 7.26
N VAL A 43 -10.41 -0.10 6.30
CA VAL A 43 -11.45 0.92 6.44
C VAL A 43 -12.74 0.35 5.84
N GLU A 44 -13.71 0.03 6.70
CA GLU A 44 -15.00 -0.53 6.26
C GLU A 44 -15.76 0.44 5.34
N GLU A 45 -15.57 1.75 5.52
CA GLU A 45 -16.16 2.79 4.66
C GLU A 45 -15.59 2.78 3.22
N MET A 46 -14.44 2.15 3.01
CA MET A 46 -13.86 1.95 1.67
C MET A 46 -14.39 0.69 0.97
N ILE A 47 -15.26 -0.07 1.64
CA ILE A 47 -15.98 -1.20 1.06
C ILE A 47 -17.38 -0.74 0.66
N GLN A 48 -17.68 -0.76 -0.63
CA GLN A 48 -18.89 -0.18 -1.20
C GLN A 48 -19.65 -1.19 -2.06
N GLU A 49 -20.97 -1.22 -1.92
CA GLU A 49 -21.86 -1.95 -2.83
C GLU A 49 -22.27 -1.03 -3.98
N VAL A 50 -22.05 -1.48 -5.22
CA VAL A 50 -22.45 -0.77 -6.44
C VAL A 50 -23.26 -1.70 -7.35
N GLY A 51 -24.12 -1.12 -8.18
CA GLY A 51 -24.82 -1.87 -9.22
C GLY A 51 -23.86 -2.28 -10.34
N ILE A 52 -24.07 -3.46 -10.92
CA ILE A 52 -23.27 -3.98 -12.05
C ILE A 52 -23.33 -3.04 -13.27
N GLU A 53 -24.38 -2.24 -13.38
CA GLU A 53 -24.53 -1.19 -14.40
C GLU A 53 -23.41 -0.13 -14.38
N ALA A 54 -22.74 0.06 -13.25
CA ALA A 54 -21.61 1.00 -13.12
C ALA A 54 -20.39 0.58 -13.96
N PHE A 55 -20.29 -0.70 -14.34
CA PHE A 55 -19.18 -1.23 -15.13
C PHE A 55 -19.45 -1.21 -16.64
N GLY A 56 -20.68 -0.90 -17.05
CA GLY A 56 -21.13 -0.88 -18.45
C GLY A 56 -21.94 -2.12 -18.86
N PRO A 57 -22.67 -2.03 -19.98
CA PRO A 57 -23.72 -3.01 -20.35
C PRO A 57 -23.20 -4.41 -20.69
N ASP A 58 -21.91 -4.55 -21.04
CA ASP A 58 -21.27 -5.82 -21.42
C ASP A 58 -20.18 -6.26 -20.41
N ALA A 59 -20.12 -5.60 -19.25
CA ALA A 59 -19.11 -5.88 -18.25
C ALA A 59 -19.32 -7.25 -17.61
N HIS A 60 -18.29 -8.09 -17.69
CA HIS A 60 -18.20 -9.33 -16.93
C HIS A 60 -17.32 -9.05 -15.72
N VAL A 61 -17.93 -8.96 -14.54
CA VAL A 61 -17.26 -8.66 -13.28
C VAL A 61 -17.10 -9.95 -12.49
N GLU A 62 -15.87 -10.26 -12.10
CA GLU A 62 -15.55 -11.48 -11.34
C GLU A 62 -14.94 -11.15 -9.97
N VAL A 63 -15.24 -11.97 -8.97
CA VAL A 63 -14.60 -11.85 -7.64
C VAL A 63 -13.09 -12.01 -7.77
N GLY A 64 -12.36 -11.09 -7.15
CA GLY A 64 -10.90 -11.02 -7.23
C GLY A 64 -10.38 -10.13 -8.37
N GLN A 65 -11.23 -9.66 -9.27
CA GLN A 65 -10.84 -8.67 -10.27
C GLN A 65 -10.43 -7.35 -9.61
N THR A 66 -9.36 -6.73 -10.09
CA THR A 66 -8.87 -5.45 -9.60
C THR A 66 -8.88 -4.41 -10.71
N TYR A 67 -9.38 -3.23 -10.39
CA TYR A 67 -9.32 -2.03 -11.23
C TYR A 67 -8.29 -1.07 -10.66
N THR A 68 -7.56 -0.40 -11.54
CA THR A 68 -6.52 0.54 -11.15
C THR A 68 -6.85 1.93 -11.70
N PHE A 69 -6.80 2.93 -10.84
CA PHE A 69 -7.02 4.34 -11.17
C PHE A 69 -5.79 5.14 -10.78
N ASP A 70 -5.49 6.24 -11.45
CA ASP A 70 -4.43 7.14 -10.98
C ASP A 70 -4.86 7.79 -9.66
N ASP A 71 -4.09 7.57 -8.60
CA ASP A 71 -4.29 8.19 -7.29
C ASP A 71 -3.62 9.58 -7.26
N PRO A 72 -4.38 10.66 -7.09
CA PRO A 72 -3.82 12.01 -7.02
C PRO A 72 -2.99 12.27 -5.74
N SER A 73 -3.06 11.39 -4.73
CA SER A 73 -2.32 11.55 -3.46
C SER A 73 -0.89 11.02 -3.50
N GLY A 74 -0.54 10.17 -4.48
CA GLY A 74 0.81 9.65 -4.69
C GLY A 74 1.28 8.59 -3.68
N MET A 75 0.45 8.20 -2.70
CA MET A 75 0.87 7.30 -1.61
C MET A 75 1.07 5.84 -2.05
N THR A 76 0.46 5.42 -3.17
CA THR A 76 0.54 4.04 -3.68
C THR A 76 1.05 4.01 -5.13
N GLU A 77 2.30 4.39 -5.38
CA GLU A 77 2.85 4.53 -6.77
C GLU A 77 1.93 5.36 -7.71
N GLY A 78 1.16 6.29 -7.14
CA GLY A 78 0.14 7.07 -7.87
C GLY A 78 -1.02 6.24 -8.41
N ARG A 79 -1.37 5.10 -7.81
CA ARG A 79 -2.45 4.21 -8.24
C ARG A 79 -3.37 3.76 -7.10
N LEU A 80 -4.68 4.00 -7.23
CA LEU A 80 -5.72 3.43 -6.38
C LEU A 80 -6.14 2.07 -6.94
N PHE A 81 -6.30 1.07 -6.06
CA PHE A 81 -6.82 -0.24 -6.42
C PHE A 81 -8.25 -0.39 -5.91
N LEU A 82 -9.17 -0.84 -6.78
CA LEU A 82 -10.50 -1.30 -6.39
C LEU A 82 -10.60 -2.79 -6.67
N ARG A 83 -10.79 -3.61 -5.64
CA ARG A 83 -10.93 -5.05 -5.75
C ARG A 83 -12.39 -5.46 -5.64
N VAL A 84 -12.86 -6.32 -6.54
CA VAL A 84 -14.15 -6.98 -6.40
C VAL A 84 -14.04 -8.07 -5.33
N VAL A 85 -14.80 -7.94 -4.24
CA VAL A 85 -14.79 -8.92 -3.14
C VAL A 85 -16.02 -9.81 -3.13
N ALA A 86 -17.12 -9.37 -3.74
CA ALA A 86 -18.32 -10.18 -3.94
C ALA A 86 -19.11 -9.73 -5.18
N VAL A 87 -19.82 -10.68 -5.80
CA VAL A 87 -20.80 -10.43 -6.87
C VAL A 87 -22.05 -11.25 -6.53
N ASP A 88 -23.19 -10.57 -6.41
CA ASP A 88 -24.51 -11.17 -6.13
C ASP A 88 -25.56 -10.57 -7.07
N GLY A 89 -25.91 -11.31 -8.12
CA GLY A 89 -26.88 -10.85 -9.12
C GLY A 89 -26.44 -9.55 -9.80
N ASP A 90 -27.20 -8.48 -9.54
CA ASP A 90 -26.94 -7.12 -10.04
C ASP A 90 -26.06 -6.27 -9.12
N ARG A 91 -25.58 -6.82 -7.99
CA ARG A 91 -24.79 -6.12 -6.98
C ARG A 91 -23.34 -6.59 -6.99
N VAL A 92 -22.43 -5.64 -6.90
CA VAL A 92 -20.98 -5.87 -6.82
C VAL A 92 -20.45 -5.17 -5.58
N VAL A 93 -19.72 -5.88 -4.74
CA VAL A 93 -19.02 -5.29 -3.60
C VAL A 93 -17.58 -5.02 -4.00
N LEU A 94 -17.20 -3.75 -3.90
CA LEU A 94 -15.87 -3.23 -4.19
C LEU A 94 -15.16 -2.87 -2.89
N ASP A 95 -13.86 -3.16 -2.84
CA ASP A 95 -12.96 -2.80 -1.75
C ASP A 95 -11.86 -1.89 -2.28
N ALA A 96 -11.81 -0.65 -1.78
CA ALA A 96 -10.81 0.36 -2.13
C ALA A 96 -9.61 0.41 -1.16
N ASN A 97 -9.56 -0.49 -0.18
CA ASN A 97 -8.43 -0.56 0.74
C ASN A 97 -7.14 -0.95 0.02
N HIS A 98 -6.00 -0.55 0.59
CA HIS A 98 -4.72 -1.04 0.15
C HIS A 98 -4.71 -2.59 0.24
N PRO A 99 -4.13 -3.33 -0.73
CA PRO A 99 -4.13 -4.80 -0.72
C PRO A 99 -3.53 -5.47 0.53
N LEU A 100 -2.73 -4.72 1.29
CA LEU A 100 -2.07 -5.13 2.53
C LEU A 100 -2.62 -4.39 3.78
N ALA A 101 -3.74 -3.69 3.65
CA ALA A 101 -4.38 -3.02 4.78
C ALA A 101 -4.80 -4.05 5.85
N GLY A 102 -4.62 -3.70 7.12
CA GLY A 102 -4.89 -4.58 8.27
C GLY A 102 -3.86 -5.69 8.51
N GLU A 103 -2.92 -5.90 7.59
CA GLU A 103 -1.89 -6.93 7.71
C GLU A 103 -0.58 -6.36 8.30
N PRO A 104 0.05 -7.03 9.28
CA PRO A 104 1.34 -6.61 9.79
C PRO A 104 2.44 -6.88 8.76
N LEU A 105 3.33 -5.91 8.56
CA LEU A 105 4.43 -6.05 7.60
C LEU A 105 5.70 -6.55 8.29
N ARG A 106 6.21 -7.71 7.87
CA ARG A 106 7.51 -8.22 8.34
C ARG A 106 8.60 -7.74 7.40
N CYS A 107 9.54 -6.95 7.92
CA CYS A 107 10.65 -6.41 7.16
C CYS A 107 11.94 -7.10 7.57
N GLN A 108 12.69 -7.58 6.58
CA GLN A 108 14.11 -7.89 6.71
C GLN A 108 14.86 -6.92 5.81
N ILE A 109 15.72 -6.11 6.42
CA ILE A 109 16.46 -5.08 5.70
C ILE A 109 17.95 -5.26 5.88
N LYS A 110 18.70 -4.85 4.87
CA LYS A 110 20.14 -4.68 4.95
C LYS A 110 20.47 -3.25 4.57
N LEU A 111 20.98 -2.48 5.53
CA LEU A 111 21.43 -1.13 5.25
C LEU A 111 22.76 -1.20 4.49
N LEU A 112 22.80 -0.68 3.26
CA LEU A 112 24.01 -0.76 2.43
C LEU A 112 24.98 0.39 2.72
N SER A 113 24.45 1.61 2.81
CA SER A 113 25.21 2.83 3.02
C SER A 113 24.29 3.93 3.54
N ILE A 114 24.87 4.92 4.22
CA ILE A 114 24.22 6.16 4.62
C ILE A 114 24.92 7.27 3.84
N ALA A 115 24.15 8.13 3.17
CA ALA A 115 24.68 9.30 2.49
C ALA A 115 24.49 10.54 3.39
N ASP A 116 25.49 11.41 3.46
CA ASP A 116 25.42 12.69 4.19
C ASP A 116 24.56 13.75 3.46
N GLU A 117 24.34 13.55 2.16
CA GLU A 117 23.56 14.44 1.30
C GLU A 117 22.40 13.65 0.68
N ALA A 118 21.22 14.29 0.64
CA ALA A 118 20.08 13.75 -0.10
C ALA A 118 20.45 13.60 -1.58
N PRO A 119 20.00 12.54 -2.27
CA PRO A 119 20.25 12.38 -3.69
C PRO A 119 19.77 13.62 -4.45
N GLU A 120 20.61 14.16 -5.34
CA GLU A 120 20.17 15.20 -6.29
C GLU A 120 19.08 14.60 -7.19
N ALA A 121 17.93 15.29 -7.27
CA ALA A 121 16.74 14.86 -8.01
C ALA A 121 16.93 14.89 -9.53
#